data_AF-A0A946MZP6-F1
#
_entry.id   AF-A0A946MZP6-F1
#
_cell.length_a   1.000
_cell.length_b   1.000
_cell.length_c   1.000
_cell.angle_alpha   90.00
_cell.angle_beta   90.00
_cell.angle_gamma   90.00
#
_symmetry.space_group_name_H-M   'P 1'
#
loop_
_entity.id
_entity.type
_entity.pdbx_description
1 polymer ?
#
loop_
_entity_poly.entity_id
_entity_poly.type
_entity_poly.pdbx_seq_one_letter_code
_entity_poly.pdbx_strand_id
1 'polypeptide(L)'
;MRKSRLSKYKQDRLIEHFVAGTTARTASSLCGVHRNTAAYYFLRLREIISYELQAESEAMFGGEIEVDESYFGGKRKGKRGRGAAGKIP
;
A
#
# COMPACT_ATOMS: atom_id res chain seq x y z
N MET A 1 -3.16 -14.88 -1.60
CA MET A 1 -1.82 -15.54 -1.57
C MET A 1 -1.99 -17.05 -1.68
N ARG A 2 -1.73 -17.65 -2.85
CA ARG A 2 -2.07 -19.05 -3.16
C ARG A 2 -1.42 -20.13 -2.26
N LYS A 3 -0.47 -19.79 -1.37
CA LYS A 3 0.28 -20.75 -0.52
C LYS A 3 0.64 -20.22 0.88
N SER A 4 -0.20 -19.38 1.47
CA SER A 4 0.07 -18.92 2.85
C SER A 4 -0.05 -20.09 3.84
N ARG A 5 0.96 -20.26 4.71
CA ARG A 5 0.91 -21.22 5.83
C ARG A 5 0.08 -20.70 7.02
N LEU A 6 -0.46 -19.49 6.93
CA LEU A 6 -1.34 -18.93 7.94
C LEU A 6 -2.75 -19.50 7.80
N SER A 7 -3.42 -19.71 8.92
CA SER A 7 -4.85 -20.06 8.91
C SER A 7 -5.67 -18.96 8.22
N LYS A 8 -6.80 -19.34 7.64
CA LYS A 8 -7.71 -18.41 6.96
C LYS A 8 -8.13 -17.26 7.88
N TYR A 9 -8.47 -17.57 9.14
CA TYR A 9 -8.75 -16.58 10.18
C TYR A 9 -7.64 -15.52 10.35
N LYS A 10 -6.38 -15.95 10.45
CA LYS A 10 -5.24 -15.01 10.59
C LYS A 10 -5.03 -14.18 9.33
N GLN A 11 -5.24 -14.77 8.15
CA GLN A 11 -5.18 -14.04 6.88
C GLN A 11 -6.24 -12.94 6.82
N ASP A 12 -7.49 -13.26 7.18
CA ASP A 12 -8.60 -12.31 7.12
C ASP A 12 -8.40 -11.17 8.12
N ARG A 13 -7.95 -11.48 9.34
CA ARG A 13 -7.58 -10.46 10.34
C ARG A 13 -6.43 -9.56 9.86
N LEU A 14 -5.42 -10.11 9.21
CA LEU A 14 -4.32 -9.29 8.66
C LEU A 14 -4.79 -8.40 7.51
N ILE A 15 -5.74 -8.84 6.68
CA ILE A 15 -6.35 -8.01 5.62
C ILE A 15 -7.18 -6.88 6.23
N GLU A 16 -8.02 -7.17 7.23
CA GLU A 16 -8.82 -6.18 7.97
C GLU A 16 -7.92 -5.06 8.52
N HIS A 17 -6.83 -5.44 9.18
CA HIS A 17 -5.84 -4.51 9.73
C HIS A 17 -5.08 -3.71 8.67
N PHE A 18 -4.82 -4.32 7.51
CA PHE A 18 -4.20 -3.64 6.37
C PHE A 18 -5.12 -2.56 5.81
N VAL A 19 -6.40 -2.89 5.59
CA VAL A 19 -7.42 -1.95 5.08
C VAL A 19 -7.66 -0.81 6.09
N ALA A 20 -7.70 -1.12 7.38
CA ALA A 20 -7.85 -0.13 8.45
C ALA A 20 -6.62 0.77 8.66
N GLY A 21 -5.53 0.58 7.89
CA GLY A 21 -4.32 1.42 7.97
C GLY A 21 -3.47 1.21 9.23
N THR A 22 -3.70 0.12 9.98
CA THR A 22 -2.89 -0.19 11.16
C THR A 22 -1.46 -0.55 10.75
N THR A 23 -0.49 -0.33 11.64
CA THR A 23 0.88 -0.74 11.34
C THR A 23 1.03 -2.26 11.39
N ALA A 24 1.88 -2.83 10.52
CA ALA A 24 2.17 -4.26 10.52
C ALA A 24 2.69 -4.77 11.88
N ARG A 25 3.39 -3.92 12.65
CA ARG A 25 3.84 -4.24 14.01
C ARG A 25 2.64 -4.43 14.93
N THR A 26 1.70 -3.49 14.96
CA THR A 26 0.48 -3.61 15.78
C THR A 26 -0.37 -4.80 15.36
N ALA A 27 -0.59 -4.97 14.05
CA ALA A 27 -1.32 -6.10 13.49
C ALA A 27 -0.69 -7.45 13.86
N SER A 28 0.65 -7.52 13.95
CA SER A 28 1.33 -8.77 14.37
C SER A 28 0.94 -9.20 15.78
N SER A 29 0.88 -8.25 16.72
CA SER A 29 0.46 -8.50 18.11
C SER A 29 -1.01 -8.88 18.18
N LEU A 30 -1.88 -8.17 17.44
CA LEU A 30 -3.33 -8.41 17.44
C LEU A 30 -3.74 -9.72 16.75
N CYS A 31 -3.00 -10.16 15.73
CA CYS A 31 -3.28 -11.38 14.98
C CYS A 31 -2.52 -12.62 15.50
N GLY A 32 -1.65 -12.44 16.51
CA GLY A 32 -0.84 -13.53 17.07
C GLY A 32 0.09 -14.16 16.02
N VAL A 33 0.81 -13.33 15.27
CA VAL A 33 1.82 -13.76 14.28
C VAL A 33 3.15 -13.08 14.55
N HIS A 34 4.25 -13.67 14.08
CA HIS A 34 5.56 -13.04 14.20
C HIS A 34 5.60 -11.72 13.41
N ARG A 35 6.28 -10.70 13.94
CA ARG A 35 6.36 -9.36 13.33
C ARG A 35 6.79 -9.36 11.87
N ASN A 36 7.78 -10.21 11.52
CA ASN A 36 8.27 -10.32 10.14
C ASN A 36 7.22 -10.97 9.23
N THR A 37 6.38 -11.86 9.77
CA THR A 37 5.28 -12.47 9.03
C THR A 37 4.23 -11.44 8.67
N ALA A 38 3.82 -10.59 9.61
CA ALA A 38 2.87 -9.50 9.32
C ALA A 38 3.45 -8.49 8.34
N ALA A 39 4.71 -8.07 8.52
CA ALA A 39 5.39 -7.16 7.61
C ALA A 39 5.48 -7.71 6.19
N TYR A 40 5.88 -8.98 6.05
CA TYR A 40 5.93 -9.67 4.77
C TYR A 40 4.53 -9.80 4.14
N TYR A 41 3.51 -10.13 4.93
CA TYR A 41 2.14 -10.25 4.46
C TYR A 41 1.62 -8.90 3.90
N PHE A 42 1.88 -7.80 4.60
CA PHE A 42 1.50 -6.45 4.17
C PHE A 42 2.24 -6.04 2.89
N LEU A 43 3.52 -6.39 2.76
CA LEU A 43 4.26 -6.17 1.52
C LEU A 43 3.61 -6.91 0.34
N ARG A 44 3.29 -8.20 0.52
CA ARG A 44 2.62 -9.01 -0.52
C ARG A 44 1.26 -8.45 -0.92
N LEU A 45 0.49 -7.91 0.03
CA LEU A 45 -0.77 -7.22 -0.29
C LEU A 45 -0.54 -5.99 -1.17
N ARG A 46 0.46 -5.16 -0.86
CA ARG A 46 0.80 -3.99 -1.69
C ARG A 46 1.25 -4.37 -3.09
N GLU A 47 2.04 -5.43 -3.22
CA GLU A 47 2.49 -5.93 -4.53
C GLU A 47 1.32 -6.45 -5.37
N ILE A 48 0.36 -7.15 -4.76
CA ILE A 48 -0.87 -7.58 -5.44
C ILE A 48 -1.65 -6.35 -5.92
N ILE A 49 -1.91 -5.37 -5.04
CA ILE A 49 -2.62 -4.14 -5.40
C ILE A 49 -1.90 -3.42 -6.55
N SER A 50 -0.58 -3.29 -6.47
CA SER A 50 0.22 -2.65 -7.53
C SER A 50 0.11 -3.39 -8.86
N TYR A 51 0.11 -4.72 -8.84
CA TYR A 51 -0.02 -5.54 -10.05
C TYR A 51 -1.40 -5.40 -10.68
N GLU A 52 -2.46 -5.47 -9.87
CA GLU A 52 -3.85 -5.30 -10.35
C GLU A 52 -4.07 -3.88 -10.91
N LEU A 53 -3.59 -2.85 -10.21
CA LEU A 53 -3.67 -1.46 -10.70
C LEU A 53 -2.90 -1.27 -12.00
N GLN A 54 -1.73 -1.89 -12.15
CA GLN A 54 -0.98 -1.83 -13.40
C GLN A 54 -1.76 -2.48 -14.55
N ALA A 55 -2.31 -3.68 -14.33
CA ALA A 55 -3.12 -4.38 -15.33
C ALA A 55 -4.38 -3.59 -15.71
N GLU A 56 -5.05 -2.97 -14.74
CA GLU A 56 -6.19 -2.08 -14.99
C GLU A 56 -5.78 -0.83 -15.76
N SER A 57 -4.65 -0.22 -15.42
CA SER A 57 -4.14 0.97 -16.10
C SER A 57 -3.82 0.70 -17.57
N GLU A 58 -3.18 -0.44 -17.88
CA GLU A 58 -2.89 -0.86 -19.25
C GLU A 58 -4.17 -1.04 -20.09
N ALA A 59 -5.30 -1.37 -19.45
CA ALA A 59 -6.61 -1.47 -20.08
C ALA A 59 -7.39 -0.14 -20.17
N MET A 60 -7.09 0.84 -19.30
CA MET A 60 -7.89 2.07 -19.10
C MET A 60 -7.33 3.31 -19.82
N PHE A 61 -6.11 3.30 -20.37
CA PHE A 61 -5.53 4.49 -21.02
C PHE A 61 -6.06 4.75 -22.45
N GLY A 62 -7.36 5.01 -22.55
CA GLY A 62 -8.05 5.48 -23.76
C GLY A 62 -8.96 6.67 -23.48
N GLY A 63 -8.44 7.76 -22.92
CA GLY A 63 -9.23 8.96 -22.59
C GLY A 63 -8.47 10.02 -21.78
N GLU A 64 -9.18 11.08 -21.36
CA GLU A 64 -8.65 12.10 -20.44
C GLU A 64 -8.48 11.52 -19.03
N ILE A 65 -7.33 11.76 -18.40
CA ILE A 65 -6.97 11.22 -17.08
C ILE A 65 -7.04 12.35 -16.06
N GLU A 66 -7.92 12.22 -15.07
CA GLU A 66 -7.94 13.13 -13.92
C GLU A 66 -6.84 12.73 -12.94
N VAL A 67 -5.90 13.65 -12.69
CA VAL A 67 -4.82 13.47 -11.72
C VAL A 67 -5.22 14.17 -10.42
N ASP A 68 -5.61 13.40 -9.41
CA ASP A 68 -5.82 13.94 -8.07
C ASP A 68 -4.47 14.20 -7.38
N GLU A 69 -4.27 15.41 -6.84
CA GLU A 69 -3.05 15.82 -6.13
C GLU A 69 -3.01 15.27 -4.69
N SER A 70 -3.26 13.98 -4.53
CA SER A 70 -3.05 13.30 -3.26
C SER A 70 -1.53 13.16 -2.98
N TYR A 71 -0.94 14.11 -2.23
CA TYR A 71 0.49 14.17 -1.87
C TYR A 71 0.89 13.04 -0.89
N PHE A 72 0.96 11.79 -1.36
CA PHE A 72 1.56 10.68 -0.61
C PHE A 72 3.09 10.69 -0.74
N GLY A 73 3.75 11.67 -0.12
CA GLY A 73 5.20 11.79 -0.14
C GLY A 73 5.83 11.50 1.21
N GLY A 74 6.72 10.51 1.27
CA GLY A 74 7.57 10.26 2.45
C GLY A 74 8.31 11.51 2.93
N LYS A 75 8.74 11.54 4.20
CA LYS A 75 9.38 12.71 4.83
C LYS A 75 10.74 12.99 4.16
N ARG A 76 10.78 13.84 3.13
CA ARG A 76 12.00 14.39 2.53
C ARG A 76 12.27 15.78 3.08
N LYS A 77 13.53 16.12 3.35
CA LYS A 77 13.94 17.47 3.78
C LYS A 77 13.76 18.48 2.63
N GLY A 78 13.21 19.67 2.89
CA GLY A 78 13.08 20.76 1.92
C GLY A 78 11.64 21.32 1.77
N LYS A 79 11.49 22.47 1.08
CA LYS A 79 10.18 23.09 0.77
C LYS A 79 9.38 22.20 -0.21
N ARG A 80 8.09 22.03 0.05
CA ARG A 80 7.15 21.24 -0.77
C ARG A 80 6.10 22.14 -1.44
N GLY A 81 5.38 21.58 -2.41
CA GLY A 81 4.27 22.23 -3.09
C GLY A 81 4.64 22.87 -4.43
N ARG A 82 3.70 23.63 -5.01
CA ARG A 82 3.87 24.31 -6.30
C ARG A 82 4.94 25.40 -6.29
N GLY A 83 5.36 25.88 -5.11
CA GLY A 83 6.43 26.87 -4.92
C GLY A 83 7.80 26.31 -4.53
N ALA A 84 8.04 25.00 -4.71
CA ALA A 84 9.37 24.41 -4.47
C ALA A 84 10.36 24.88 -5.56
N ALA A 85 11.58 25.26 -5.14
CA ALA A 85 12.60 25.77 -6.04
C ALA A 85 12.94 24.76 -7.15
N GLY A 86 13.02 25.24 -8.40
CA GLY A 86 13.36 24.42 -9.57
C GLY A 86 12.17 23.74 -10.27
N LYS A 87 10.93 24.00 -9.84
CA LYS A 87 9.76 23.66 -10.65
C LYS A 87 9.51 24.78 -11.68
N ILE A 88 9.52 24.41 -12.95
CA ILE A 88 9.12 25.29 -14.06
C ILE A 88 7.58 25.24 -14.12
N PRO A 89 6.87 26.39 -14.18
CA PRO A 89 5.42 26.43 -14.33
C PRO A 89 4.92 25.70 -15.58
#